data_AF-A0A246U0W1-F1
#
_entry.id   AF-A0A246U0W1-F1
#
_cell.length_a   1.000
_cell.length_b   1.000
_cell.length_c   1.000
_cell.angle_alpha   90.00
_cell.angle_beta   90.00
_cell.angle_gamma   90.00
#
_symmetry.space_group_name_H-M   'P 1'
#
loop_
_entity.id
_entity.type
_entity.pdbx_description
1 polymer ?
#
loop_
_entity_poly.entity_id
_entity_poly.type
_entity_poly.pdbx_seq_one_letter_code
_entity_poly.pdbx_strand_id
1 'polypeptide(L)'
;MATPYVDLKDNGEMYYVIEERGVELKRIKCSSIDDVLYFVFSSITHDIASSYAATHSISGVDFRRPMFQEQLRLLALASSEWRKKRELEIKAILSEAPYNDGLL
;
A
#
# COMPACT_ATOMS: atom_id res chain seq x y z
N MET A 1 -4.47 9.88 11.52
CA MET A 1 -4.87 9.02 10.39
C MET A 1 -4.84 9.91 9.17
N ALA A 2 -4.00 9.58 8.21
CA ALA A 2 -3.99 10.29 6.95
C ALA A 2 -5.30 10.06 6.20
N THR A 3 -5.77 11.05 5.47
CA THR A 3 -6.96 11.03 4.65
C THR A 3 -6.53 11.13 3.19
N PRO A 4 -6.42 10.00 2.47
CA PRO A 4 -6.10 10.06 1.06
C PRO A 4 -7.29 10.53 0.23
N TYR A 5 -7.03 11.23 -0.86
CA TYR A 5 -8.03 11.62 -1.84
C TYR A 5 -7.44 11.67 -3.26
N VAL A 6 -8.34 11.63 -4.26
CA VAL A 6 -7.99 11.81 -5.67
C VAL A 6 -8.28 13.26 -6.04
N ASP A 7 -7.26 13.95 -6.54
CA ASP A 7 -7.35 15.32 -7.03
C ASP A 7 -7.34 15.31 -8.55
N LEU A 8 -8.48 15.61 -9.15
CA LEU A 8 -8.69 15.69 -10.59
C LEU A 8 -8.68 17.16 -11.01
N LYS A 9 -7.76 17.54 -11.89
CA LYS A 9 -7.63 18.89 -12.41
C LYS A 9 -8.44 19.08 -13.69
N ASP A 10 -8.87 20.31 -13.96
CA ASP A 10 -9.62 20.67 -15.18
C ASP A 10 -8.84 20.37 -16.46
N ASN A 11 -7.51 20.38 -16.41
CA ASN A 11 -6.62 20.02 -17.52
C ASN A 11 -6.47 18.50 -17.72
N GLY A 12 -7.19 17.68 -16.96
CA GLY A 12 -7.13 16.22 -17.01
C GLY A 12 -5.99 15.58 -16.21
N GLU A 13 -5.16 16.36 -15.51
CA GLU A 13 -4.15 15.80 -14.63
C GLU A 13 -4.79 15.15 -13.39
N MET A 14 -4.26 14.00 -13.00
CA MET A 14 -4.77 13.21 -11.88
C MET A 14 -3.68 13.02 -10.83
N TYR A 15 -4.04 13.19 -9.57
CA TYR A 15 -3.12 12.98 -8.45
C TYR A 15 -3.75 12.12 -7.37
N TYR A 16 -2.96 11.23 -6.80
CA TYR A 16 -3.26 10.61 -5.51
C TYR A 16 -2.55 11.39 -4.42
N VAL A 17 -3.32 11.98 -3.50
CA VAL A 17 -2.82 12.85 -2.44
C VAL A 17 -3.02 12.17 -1.09
N ILE A 18 -2.01 12.25 -0.24
CA ILE A 18 -2.06 11.81 1.16
C ILE A 18 -1.91 13.04 2.04
N GLU A 19 -2.94 13.33 2.82
CA GLU A 19 -2.97 14.46 3.75
C GLU A 19 -3.15 13.96 5.18
N GLU A 20 -2.45 14.53 6.15
CA GLU A 20 -2.72 14.28 7.56
C GLU A 20 -2.90 15.61 8.30
N ARG A 21 -4.08 15.78 8.93
CA ARG A 21 -4.43 16.97 9.72
C ARG A 21 -4.25 18.29 8.93
N GLY A 22 -4.64 18.30 7.65
CA GLY A 22 -4.49 19.47 6.77
C GLY A 22 -3.09 19.68 6.20
N VAL A 23 -2.15 18.78 6.46
CA VAL A 23 -0.79 18.82 5.89
C VAL A 23 -0.66 17.77 4.80
N GLU A 24 -0.40 18.22 3.57
CA GLU A 24 -0.07 17.31 2.46
C GLU A 24 1.27 16.64 2.73
N LEU A 25 1.24 15.31 2.93
CA LEU A 25 2.43 14.49 3.15
C LEU A 25 3.03 14.02 1.82
N LYS A 26 2.15 13.78 0.83
CA LYS A 26 2.54 13.23 -0.46
C LYS A 26 1.53 13.59 -1.53
N ARG A 27 2.04 13.90 -2.72
CA ARG A 27 1.27 14.06 -3.96
C ARG A 27 1.94 13.27 -5.06
N ILE A 28 1.20 12.30 -5.60
CA ILE A 28 1.68 11.40 -6.64
C ILE A 28 0.93 11.71 -7.92
N LYS A 29 1.64 12.11 -8.97
CA LYS A 29 1.04 12.27 -10.29
C LYS A 29 0.74 10.89 -10.88
N CYS A 30 -0.51 10.67 -11.29
CA CYS A 30 -0.97 9.45 -11.92
C CYS A 30 -1.00 9.63 -13.44
N SER A 31 -0.45 8.67 -14.18
CA SER A 31 -0.41 8.75 -15.66
C SER A 31 -1.66 8.15 -16.30
N SER A 32 -2.45 7.41 -15.52
CA SER A 32 -3.62 6.69 -15.98
C SER A 32 -4.65 6.53 -14.86
N ILE A 33 -5.88 6.17 -15.23
CA ILE A 33 -6.91 5.77 -14.26
C ILE A 33 -6.47 4.50 -13.51
N ASP A 34 -5.75 3.59 -14.16
CA ASP A 34 -5.23 2.38 -13.51
C ASP A 34 -4.26 2.73 -12.38
N ASP A 35 -3.40 3.74 -12.55
CA ASP A 35 -2.52 4.21 -11.47
C ASP A 35 -3.32 4.76 -10.28
N VAL A 36 -4.38 5.55 -10.54
CA VAL A 36 -5.25 6.07 -9.48
C VAL A 36 -5.89 4.91 -8.72
N LEU A 37 -6.47 3.95 -9.43
CA LEU A 37 -7.12 2.79 -8.83
C LEU A 37 -6.11 1.95 -8.05
N TYR A 38 -4.90 1.75 -8.57
CA TYR A 38 -3.84 1.06 -7.85
C TYR A 38 -3.55 1.71 -6.49
N PHE A 39 -3.38 3.03 -6.42
CA PHE A 39 -3.11 3.70 -5.14
C PHE A 39 -4.29 3.61 -4.17
N VAL A 40 -5.52 3.77 -4.66
CA VAL A 40 -6.73 3.61 -3.84
C VAL A 40 -6.82 2.19 -3.26
N PHE A 41 -6.71 1.16 -4.10
CA PHE A 41 -6.76 -0.24 -3.65
C PHE A 41 -5.55 -0.63 -2.81
N SER A 42 -4.35 -0.11 -3.09
CA SER A 42 -3.16 -0.34 -2.26
C SER A 42 -3.38 0.17 -0.84
N SER A 43 -3.96 1.36 -0.66
CA SER A 43 -4.29 1.89 0.67
C SER A 43 -5.40 1.11 1.37
N ILE A 44 -6.51 0.79 0.68
CA ILE A 44 -7.60 -0.01 1.27
C ILE A 44 -7.09 -1.39 1.70
N THR A 45 -6.34 -2.07 0.84
CA THR A 45 -5.81 -3.40 1.16
C THR A 45 -4.73 -3.35 2.24
N HIS A 46 -3.99 -2.24 2.37
CA HIS A 46 -3.06 -2.04 3.48
C HIS A 46 -3.78 -2.01 4.84
N ASP A 47 -4.89 -1.28 4.94
CA ASP A 47 -5.66 -1.18 6.19
C ASP A 47 -6.29 -2.53 6.58
N ILE A 48 -6.85 -3.24 5.59
CA ILE A 48 -7.41 -4.59 5.79
C ILE A 48 -6.30 -5.57 6.22
N ALA A 49 -5.17 -5.58 5.51
CA ALA A 49 -4.06 -6.48 5.80
C ALA A 49 -3.38 -6.17 7.14
N SER A 50 -3.34 -4.90 7.55
CA SER A 50 -2.84 -4.50 8.87
C SER A 50 -3.76 -5.01 9.98
N SER A 51 -5.07 -4.90 9.80
CA SER A 51 -6.07 -5.44 10.73
C SER A 51 -5.99 -6.97 10.81
N TYR A 52 -5.76 -7.63 9.67
CA TYR A 52 -5.52 -9.06 9.60
C TYR A 52 -4.27 -9.46 10.40
N ALA A 53 -3.13 -8.80 10.15
CA ALA A 53 -1.88 -9.08 10.84
C ALA A 53 -1.98 -8.82 12.36
N ALA A 54 -2.75 -7.83 12.81
CA ALA A 54 -2.98 -7.56 14.22
C ALA A 54 -3.72 -8.69 14.94
N THR A 55 -4.60 -9.41 14.24
CA THR A 55 -5.36 -10.55 14.79
C THR A 55 -4.67 -11.90 14.56
N HIS A 56 -3.65 -11.94 13.71
CA HIS A 56 -2.87 -13.14 13.35
C HIS A 56 -1.38 -12.98 13.71
N SER A 57 -1.06 -12.13 14.69
CA SER A 57 0.31 -11.87 15.11
C SER A 57 0.94 -13.12 15.73
N ILE A 58 2.14 -13.48 15.28
CA ILE A 58 2.92 -14.59 15.85
C ILE A 58 4.06 -13.97 16.66
N SER A 59 4.18 -14.36 17.93
CA SER A 59 5.25 -13.86 18.80
C SER A 59 6.62 -14.13 18.18
N GLY A 60 7.46 -13.10 18.14
CA GLY A 60 8.81 -13.18 17.56
C GLY A 60 8.86 -13.14 16.03
N VAL A 61 7.74 -12.93 15.34
CA VAL A 61 7.67 -12.73 13.89
C VAL A 61 7.37 -11.27 13.57
N ASP A 62 8.01 -10.72 12.56
CA ASP A 62 7.78 -9.34 12.12
C ASP A 62 6.35 -9.19 11.62
N PHE A 63 5.62 -8.25 12.20
CA PHE A 63 4.23 -7.93 11.86
C PHE A 63 4.00 -7.78 10.35
N ARG A 64 5.01 -7.27 9.63
CA ARG A 64 4.92 -7.03 8.19
C ARG A 64 4.82 -8.31 7.37
N ARG A 65 5.26 -9.48 7.88
CA ARG A 65 5.15 -10.74 7.13
C ARG A 65 3.69 -11.12 6.82
N PRO A 66 2.82 -11.35 7.82
CA PRO A 66 1.41 -11.66 7.53
C PRO A 66 0.69 -10.50 6.85
N MET A 67 1.05 -9.25 7.18
CA MET A 67 0.48 -8.06 6.54
C MET A 67 0.78 -8.00 5.04
N PHE A 68 2.04 -8.11 4.63
CA PHE A 68 2.42 -8.07 3.21
C PHE A 68 1.85 -9.26 2.45
N GLN A 69 1.86 -10.45 3.04
CA GLN A 69 1.25 -11.63 2.41
C GLN A 69 -0.26 -11.43 2.14
N GLU A 70 -1.00 -10.93 3.14
CA GLU A 70 -2.43 -10.68 3.00
C GLU A 70 -2.72 -9.54 2.02
N GLN A 71 -1.94 -8.46 2.05
CA GLN A 71 -2.10 -7.36 1.09
C GLN A 71 -1.90 -7.84 -0.35
N LEU A 72 -0.88 -8.68 -0.59
CA LEU A 72 -0.64 -9.27 -1.91
C LEU A 72 -1.77 -10.19 -2.35
N ARG A 73 -2.35 -10.98 -1.44
CA ARG A 73 -3.52 -11.81 -1.71
C ARG A 73 -4.73 -10.96 -2.13
N LEU A 74 -5.01 -9.90 -1.39
CA LEU A 74 -6.14 -9.00 -1.68
C LEU A 74 -5.96 -8.27 -3.02
N LEU A 75 -4.76 -7.75 -3.30
CA LEU A 75 -4.47 -7.12 -4.58
C LEU A 75 -4.56 -8.11 -5.73
N ALA A 76 -4.19 -9.38 -5.54
CA ALA A 76 -4.34 -10.42 -6.56
C ALA A 76 -5.79 -10.66 -6.97
N LEU A 77 -6.75 -10.48 -6.05
CA LEU A 77 -8.18 -10.60 -6.35
C LEU A 77 -8.67 -9.45 -7.23
N ALA A 78 -8.08 -8.26 -7.10
CA ALA A 78 -8.42 -7.10 -7.91
C ALA A 78 -7.69 -7.10 -9.27
N SER A 79 -6.37 -7.35 -9.26
CA SER A 79 -5.53 -7.38 -10.45
C SER A 79 -4.19 -8.06 -10.17
N SER A 80 -3.83 -9.04 -11.02
CA SER A 80 -2.53 -9.72 -10.94
C SER A 80 -1.35 -8.78 -11.18
N GLU A 81 -1.52 -7.73 -12.00
CA GLU A 81 -0.49 -6.72 -12.25
C GLU A 81 -0.30 -5.81 -11.02
N TRP A 82 -1.37 -5.47 -10.30
CA TRP A 82 -1.27 -4.71 -9.05
C TRP A 82 -0.56 -5.51 -7.96
N ARG A 83 -0.82 -6.82 -7.86
CA ARG A 83 -0.05 -7.72 -7.00
C ARG A 83 1.44 -7.66 -7.33
N LYS A 84 1.82 -7.82 -8.60
CA LYS A 84 3.23 -7.77 -9.04
C LYS A 84 3.88 -6.42 -8.73
N LYS A 85 3.18 -5.31 -9.00
CA LYS A 85 3.64 -3.95 -8.69
C LYS A 85 3.93 -3.83 -7.19
N ARG A 86 3.00 -4.30 -6.34
CA ARG A 86 3.17 -4.28 -4.88
C ARG A 86 4.29 -5.21 -4.39
N GLU A 87 4.51 -6.36 -5.02
CA GLU A 87 5.66 -7.23 -4.68
C GLU A 87 6.99 -6.51 -4.90
N LEU A 88 7.13 -5.73 -5.97
CA LEU A 88 8.33 -4.94 -6.24
C LEU A 88 8.52 -3.83 -5.19
N GLU A 89 7.45 -3.14 -4.82
CA GLU A 89 7.50 -2.12 -3.74
C GLU A 89 7.88 -2.73 -2.39
N ILE A 90 7.31 -3.88 -2.04
CA ILE A 90 7.65 -4.60 -0.79
C ILE A 90 9.12 -5.02 -0.81
N LYS A 91 9.63 -5.52 -1.93
CA LYS A 91 11.06 -5.86 -2.07
C LYS A 91 11.95 -4.63 -1.87
N ALA A 92 11.57 -3.47 -2.43
CA ALA A 92 12.30 -2.23 -2.22
C ALA A 92 12.29 -1.81 -0.74
N ILE A 93 11.11 -1.82 -0.09
CA ILE A 93 10.98 -1.54 1.35
C ILE A 93 11.87 -2.46 2.19
N LEU A 94 11.87 -3.77 1.91
CA LEU A 94 12.66 -4.75 2.65
C LEU A 94 14.15 -4.69 2.34
N SER A 95 14.55 -4.14 1.20
CA SER A 95 15.96 -3.88 0.91
C SER A 95 16.55 -2.75 1.76
N GLU A 96 15.72 -1.77 2.12
CA GLU A 96 16.09 -0.64 2.98
C GLU A 96 15.84 -0.92 4.47
N ALA A 97 14.77 -1.67 4.78
CA ALA A 97 14.35 -2.04 6.11
C ALA A 97 13.95 -3.52 6.17
N PRO A 98 14.93 -4.45 6.28
CA PRO A 98 14.68 -5.89 6.37
C PRO A 98 13.73 -6.27 7.51
N TYR A 99 13.18 -7.49 7.47
CA TYR A 99 12.40 -8.03 8.58
C TYR A 99 13.24 -8.10 9.85
N ASN A 100 12.63 -7.76 10.98
CA ASN A 100 13.27 -7.78 12.30
C ASN A 100 12.74 -8.94 13.15
N ASP A 101 12.95 -10.16 12.67
CA ASP A 101 12.55 -11.39 13.36
C ASP A 101 13.58 -12.52 13.30
N GLY A 102 14.76 -12.28 12.72
CA GLY A 102 15.81 -13.28 12.59
C GLY A 102 15.44 -14.46 11.69
N LEU A 103 14.31 -14.38 10.98
CA LEU A 103 13.88 -15.36 9.99
C LEU A 103 14.36 -14.93 8.60
N LEU A 104 14.73 -15.88 7.76
CA LEU A 104 15.08 -15.62 6.35
C LEU A 104 13.83 -15.41 5.48
#